data_AF-A0A2M8LZG1-F1
#
_entry.id   AF-A0A2M8LZG1-F1
#
_cell.length_a   1.000
_cell.length_b   1.000
_cell.length_c   1.000
_cell.angle_alpha   90.00
_cell.angle_beta   90.00
_cell.angle_gamma   90.00
#
_symmetry.space_group_name_H-M   'P 1'
#
loop_
_entity.id
_entity.type
_entity.pdbx_description
1 polymer ?
#
loop_
_entity_poly.entity_id
_entity_poly.type
_entity_poly.pdbx_seq_one_letter_code
_entity_poly.pdbx_strand_id
1 'polypeptide(L)'
;MVVTESRDAALREIDQWWNPPWPISWQRHRAALAYLLHDETGPVQVPPGVRACGIDVGTWLQRQLAGWPRLEDEQRKLLQKLGVQAPAETDHAQPDAAAPAVPGLEDLDAFGRGVAAARQFLDREGHLAVPRQHQEILHPAEPDGTPVENGAPVTVRLGVWLTNQKARRAGLTVERRQALANLGLEWAK
;
A
#
# COMPACT_ATOMS: atom_id res chain seq x y z
N MET A 1 17.25 -10.38 27.83
CA MET A 1 16.90 -11.27 28.95
C MET A 1 16.65 -12.65 28.34
N VAL A 2 17.48 -13.65 28.63
CA VAL A 2 17.30 -14.99 28.06
C VAL A 2 16.16 -15.67 28.83
N VAL A 3 15.10 -16.05 28.11
CA VAL A 3 13.98 -16.81 28.67
C VAL A 3 14.40 -18.28 28.65
N THR A 4 14.25 -18.99 29.77
CA THR A 4 14.52 -20.43 29.85
C THR A 4 13.45 -21.21 29.07
N GLU A 5 13.80 -22.38 28.52
CA GLU A 5 12.84 -23.21 27.75
C GLU A 5 11.57 -23.52 28.54
N SER A 6 11.69 -23.83 29.84
CA SER A 6 10.52 -24.07 30.70
C SER A 6 9.63 -22.83 30.87
N ARG A 7 10.22 -21.63 30.86
CA ARG A 7 9.47 -20.37 30.96
C ARG A 7 8.81 -20.02 29.63
N ASP A 8 9.49 -20.26 28.52
CA ASP A 8 8.95 -20.10 27.17
C ASP A 8 7.74 -21.03 26.95
N ALA A 9 7.84 -22.29 27.36
CA ALA A 9 6.72 -23.24 27.32
C ALA A 9 5.50 -22.76 28.13
N ALA A 10 5.71 -22.36 29.38
CA ALA A 10 4.64 -21.85 30.24
C ALA A 10 3.97 -20.57 29.67
N LEU A 11 4.73 -19.69 29.00
CA LEU A 11 4.18 -18.50 28.37
C LEU A 11 3.37 -18.84 27.11
N ARG A 12 3.77 -19.86 26.34
CA ARG A 12 2.98 -20.35 25.18
C ARG A 12 1.66 -20.98 25.58
N GLU A 13 1.56 -21.58 26.76
CA GLU A 13 0.28 -22.09 27.29
C GLU A 13 -0.73 -20.97 27.55
N ILE A 14 -0.27 -19.79 27.96
CA ILE A 14 -1.11 -18.62 28.21
C ILE A 14 -1.45 -17.89 26.92
N ASP A 15 -0.44 -17.61 26.09
CA ASP A 15 -0.59 -16.99 24.78
C ASP A 15 0.37 -17.65 23.79
N GLN A 16 -0.20 -18.37 22.82
CA GLN A 16 0.56 -19.00 21.74
C GLN A 16 1.43 -17.99 20.96
N TRP A 17 1.11 -16.69 21.01
CA TRP A 17 1.83 -15.61 20.37
C TRP A 17 2.54 -14.68 21.36
N TRP A 18 2.97 -15.17 22.54
CA TRP A 18 3.69 -14.34 23.52
C TRP A 18 5.02 -13.76 22.97
N ASN A 19 5.69 -14.50 22.08
CA ASN A 19 6.90 -14.08 21.38
C ASN A 19 6.80 -14.42 19.88
N PRO A 20 6.06 -13.62 19.11
CA PRO A 20 5.82 -13.91 17.70
C PRO A 20 7.03 -13.51 16.83
N PRO A 21 7.14 -14.07 15.60
CA PRO A 21 8.17 -13.68 14.65
C PRO A 21 7.97 -12.27 14.06
N TRP A 22 6.79 -11.67 14.24
CA TRP A 22 6.47 -10.32 13.78
C TRP A 22 6.60 -9.25 14.88
N PRO A 23 6.66 -7.96 14.51
CA PRO A 23 6.75 -6.88 15.48
C PRO A 23 5.58 -6.85 16.48
N ILE A 24 5.86 -6.64 17.77
CA ILE A 24 4.86 -6.49 18.84
C ILE A 24 3.84 -5.38 18.52
N SER A 25 4.26 -4.36 17.77
CA SER A 25 3.34 -3.32 17.29
C SER A 25 2.20 -3.90 16.48
N TRP A 26 2.45 -4.87 15.60
CA TRP A 26 1.42 -5.55 14.82
C TRP A 26 0.41 -6.26 15.73
N GLN A 27 0.89 -6.99 16.75
CA GLN A 27 0.05 -7.68 17.72
C GLN A 27 -0.83 -6.70 18.53
N ARG A 28 -0.30 -5.53 18.91
CA ARG A 28 -1.07 -4.46 19.57
C ARG A 28 -2.19 -3.91 18.70
N HIS A 29 -1.93 -3.69 17.41
CA HIS A 29 -2.96 -3.21 16.48
C HIS A 29 -4.05 -4.27 16.26
N ARG A 30 -3.66 -5.54 16.12
CA ARG A 30 -4.62 -6.65 16.04
C ARG A 30 -5.48 -6.75 17.30
N ALA A 31 -4.88 -6.60 18.49
CA ALA A 31 -5.63 -6.61 19.75
C ALA A 31 -6.61 -5.43 19.85
N ALA A 32 -6.21 -4.24 19.40
CA ALA A 32 -7.10 -3.08 19.33
C ALA A 32 -8.25 -3.29 18.33
N LEU A 33 -7.99 -3.94 17.20
CA LEU A 33 -9.04 -4.34 16.25
C LEU A 33 -9.98 -5.38 16.87
N ALA A 34 -9.46 -6.39 17.55
CA ALA A 34 -10.27 -7.41 18.22
C ALA A 34 -11.16 -6.80 19.32
N TYR A 35 -10.63 -5.82 20.06
CA TYR A 35 -11.39 -5.07 21.06
C TYR A 35 -12.52 -4.26 20.41
N LEU A 36 -12.24 -3.58 19.28
CA LEU A 36 -13.27 -2.84 18.54
C LEU A 36 -14.42 -3.75 18.08
N LEU A 37 -14.09 -4.97 17.65
CA LEU A 37 -15.04 -5.93 17.08
C LEU A 37 -15.73 -6.83 18.12
N HIS A 38 -15.44 -6.67 19.42
CA HIS A 38 -15.85 -7.62 20.46
C HIS A 38 -17.39 -7.85 20.53
N ASP A 39 -18.19 -6.85 20.13
CA ASP A 39 -19.66 -6.89 20.12
C ASP A 39 -20.29 -6.74 18.73
N GLU A 40 -19.48 -6.70 17.66
CA GLU A 40 -19.99 -6.51 16.29
C GLU A 40 -20.23 -7.85 15.60
N THR A 41 -21.45 -8.06 15.10
CA THR A 41 -21.79 -9.24 14.29
C THR A 41 -21.99 -8.81 12.84
N GLY A 42 -21.05 -9.13 11.96
CA GLY A 42 -21.14 -8.74 10.54
C GLY A 42 -19.79 -8.65 9.83
N PRO A 43 -19.78 -8.21 8.56
CA PRO A 43 -18.55 -7.98 7.83
C PRO A 43 -17.72 -6.87 8.48
N VAL A 44 -16.42 -7.12 8.68
CA VAL A 44 -15.51 -6.14 9.28
C VAL A 44 -15.32 -4.96 8.33
N GLN A 45 -16.02 -3.86 8.62
CA GLN A 45 -15.88 -2.59 7.91
C GLN A 45 -15.38 -1.50 8.85
N VAL A 46 -14.07 -1.29 8.86
CA VAL A 46 -13.43 -0.26 9.70
C VAL A 46 -12.83 0.83 8.80
N PRO A 47 -13.52 1.96 8.61
CA PRO A 47 -13.00 3.08 7.81
C PRO A 47 -11.70 3.68 8.40
N PRO A 48 -10.81 4.27 7.58
CA PRO A 48 -9.66 5.01 8.06
C PRO A 48 -10.04 6.08 9.10
N GLY A 49 -9.22 6.22 10.15
CA GLY A 49 -9.44 7.19 11.22
C GLY A 49 -10.25 6.66 12.40
N VAL A 50 -10.85 5.47 12.30
CA VAL A 50 -11.44 4.79 13.47
C VAL A 50 -10.33 4.39 14.43
N ARG A 51 -10.47 4.83 15.69
CA ARG A 51 -9.47 4.59 16.74
C ARG A 51 -10.00 3.68 17.83
N ALA A 52 -9.18 2.70 18.22
CA ALA A 52 -9.40 1.85 19.39
C ALA A 52 -8.12 1.83 20.24
N CYS A 53 -8.26 1.95 21.56
CA CYS A 53 -7.11 2.02 22.48
C CYS A 53 -6.05 3.08 22.09
N GLY A 54 -6.48 4.20 21.47
CA GLY A 54 -5.61 5.26 20.98
C GLY A 54 -4.91 4.99 19.64
N ILE A 55 -5.14 3.84 19.01
CA ILE A 55 -4.52 3.41 17.75
C ILE A 55 -5.52 3.59 16.61
N ASP A 56 -5.10 4.15 15.47
CA ASP A 56 -5.90 4.20 14.24
C ASP A 56 -5.93 2.82 13.58
N VAL A 57 -6.92 2.02 13.98
CA VAL A 57 -7.11 0.64 13.55
C VAL A 57 -7.65 0.56 12.13
N GLY A 58 -8.42 1.55 11.68
CA GLY A 58 -8.93 1.60 10.31
C GLY A 58 -7.83 1.82 9.27
N THR A 59 -6.95 2.80 9.51
CA THR A 59 -5.79 3.05 8.64
C THR A 59 -4.81 1.86 8.67
N TRP A 60 -4.64 1.23 9.83
CA TRP A 60 -3.81 0.03 9.94
C TRP A 60 -4.40 -1.16 9.18
N LEU A 61 -5.71 -1.43 9.33
CA LEU A 61 -6.41 -2.53 8.66
C LEU A 61 -6.34 -2.39 7.14
N GLN A 62 -6.53 -1.18 6.61
CA GLN A 62 -6.36 -0.89 5.18
C GLN A 62 -4.95 -1.24 4.68
N ARG A 63 -3.91 -0.95 5.46
CA ARG A 63 -2.53 -1.34 5.12
C ARG A 63 -2.34 -2.86 5.14
N GLN A 64 -2.98 -3.57 6.08
CA GLN A 64 -2.94 -5.04 6.12
C GLN A 64 -3.63 -5.66 4.90
N LEU A 65 -4.78 -5.12 4.50
CA LEU A 65 -5.51 -5.59 3.32
C LEU A 65 -4.75 -5.29 2.01
N ALA A 66 -4.18 -4.08 1.86
CA ALA A 66 -3.34 -3.75 0.71
C ALA A 66 -2.05 -4.60 0.64
N GLY A 67 -1.51 -4.97 1.79
CA GLY A 67 -0.33 -5.82 1.92
C GLY A 67 -0.63 -7.31 2.08
N TRP A 68 -1.88 -7.76 1.88
CA TRP A 68 -2.33 -9.11 2.21
C TRP A 68 -1.45 -10.25 1.65
N PRO A 69 -0.93 -10.17 0.41
CA PRO A 69 -0.04 -11.20 -0.13
C PRO A 69 1.30 -11.32 0.62
N ARG A 70 1.77 -10.21 1.22
CA ARG A 70 3.06 -10.11 1.94
C ARG A 70 2.96 -10.47 3.43
N LEU A 71 1.75 -10.67 3.94
CA LEU A 71 1.54 -11.13 5.31
C LEU A 71 1.96 -12.59 5.43
N GLU A 72 2.54 -12.93 6.58
CA GLU A 72 2.79 -14.32 6.92
C GLU A 72 1.46 -15.09 7.04
N ASP A 73 1.50 -16.40 6.77
CA ASP A 73 0.30 -17.24 6.82
C ASP A 73 -0.43 -17.14 8.16
N GLU A 74 0.33 -17.07 9.26
CA GLU A 74 -0.23 -16.96 10.60
C GLU A 74 -0.85 -15.59 10.88
N GLN A 75 -0.30 -14.51 10.30
CA GLN A 75 -0.91 -13.18 10.37
C GLN A 75 -2.25 -13.15 9.62
N ARG A 76 -2.32 -13.78 8.44
CA ARG A 76 -3.57 -13.93 7.68
C ARG A 76 -4.61 -14.71 8.48
N LYS A 77 -4.25 -15.87 9.04
CA LYS A 77 -5.13 -16.67 9.90
C LYS A 77 -5.64 -15.90 11.11
N LEU A 78 -4.77 -15.11 11.74
CA LEU A 78 -5.09 -14.28 12.90
C LEU A 78 -6.07 -13.15 12.58
N LEU A 79 -6.01 -12.57 11.38
CA LEU A 79 -6.96 -11.57 10.90
C LEU A 79 -8.29 -12.20 10.47
N GLN A 80 -8.24 -13.35 9.79
CA GLN A 80 -9.43 -14.12 9.42
C GLN A 80 -10.25 -14.56 10.62
N LYS A 81 -9.61 -14.92 11.75
CA LYS A 81 -10.29 -15.21 13.02
C LYS A 81 -11.09 -14.02 13.56
N LEU A 82 -10.75 -12.80 13.17
CA LEU A 82 -11.51 -11.59 13.52
C LEU A 82 -12.60 -11.25 12.50
N GLY A 83 -12.85 -12.11 11.51
CA GLY A 83 -13.79 -11.84 10.42
C GLY A 83 -13.23 -10.94 9.31
N VAL A 84 -11.94 -10.59 9.35
CA VAL A 84 -11.28 -9.88 8.25
C VAL A 84 -11.10 -10.85 7.10
N GLN A 85 -11.86 -10.64 6.04
CA GLN A 85 -11.74 -11.44 4.84
C GLN A 85 -10.50 -10.99 4.07
N ALA A 86 -9.85 -11.96 3.41
CA ALA A 86 -8.94 -11.60 2.33
C ALA A 86 -9.71 -10.69 1.39
N PRO A 87 -9.11 -9.59 0.90
CA PRO A 87 -9.73 -8.87 -0.19
C PRO A 87 -10.07 -9.92 -1.24
N ALA A 88 -11.34 -9.94 -1.69
CA ALA A 88 -11.69 -10.73 -2.84
C ALA A 88 -10.64 -10.40 -3.93
N GLU A 89 -10.38 -11.33 -4.83
CA GLU A 89 -9.88 -10.97 -6.15
C GLU A 89 -10.98 -10.12 -6.84
N THR A 90 -11.36 -8.99 -6.25
CA THR A 90 -11.83 -7.87 -7.00
C THR A 90 -10.73 -7.60 -8.00
N ASP A 91 -11.15 -7.30 -9.20
CA ASP A 91 -10.42 -6.78 -10.35
C ASP A 91 -9.64 -5.48 -10.04
N HIS A 92 -9.09 -5.35 -8.84
CA HIS A 92 -7.89 -4.58 -8.59
C HIS A 92 -6.78 -5.36 -9.27
N ALA A 93 -6.51 -4.95 -10.52
CA ALA A 93 -5.34 -5.29 -11.31
C ALA A 93 -4.27 -5.95 -10.44
N GLN A 94 -4.05 -7.24 -10.70
CA GLN A 94 -2.95 -8.03 -10.15
C GLN A 94 -1.72 -7.14 -9.94
N PRO A 95 -0.97 -7.30 -8.83
CA PRO A 95 0.43 -6.89 -8.84
C PRO A 95 1.14 -7.84 -9.80
N ASP A 96 1.01 -7.57 -11.09
CA ASP A 96 1.60 -8.41 -12.11
C ASP A 96 3.11 -8.25 -12.00
N ALA A 97 3.75 -9.40 -11.90
CA ALA A 97 5.15 -9.55 -12.20
C ALA A 97 5.44 -8.83 -13.53
N ALA A 98 6.47 -7.96 -13.54
CA ALA A 98 6.89 -7.12 -14.65
C ALA A 98 6.19 -5.76 -14.83
N ALA A 99 5.85 -5.04 -13.75
CA ALA A 99 5.79 -3.58 -13.85
C ALA A 99 7.19 -3.05 -14.29
N PRO A 100 7.27 -2.22 -15.34
CA PRO A 100 8.56 -1.73 -15.84
C PRO A 100 9.27 -0.93 -14.76
N ALA A 101 10.50 -1.35 -14.43
CA ALA A 101 11.31 -0.64 -13.47
C ALA A 101 11.71 0.74 -14.04
N VAL A 102 11.75 1.76 -13.18
CA VAL A 102 12.04 3.14 -13.52
C VAL A 102 13.47 3.48 -13.12
N PRO A 103 14.39 3.74 -14.08
CA PRO A 103 15.75 4.18 -13.78
C PRO A 103 15.76 5.54 -13.05
N GLY A 104 16.58 5.67 -12.00
CA GLY A 104 16.76 6.92 -11.25
C GLY A 104 15.54 7.37 -10.45
N LEU A 105 14.66 6.43 -10.05
CA LEU A 105 13.43 6.71 -9.31
C LEU A 105 13.68 7.43 -7.96
N GLU A 106 14.82 7.17 -7.33
CA GLU A 106 15.27 7.80 -6.09
C GLU A 106 15.47 9.30 -6.23
N ASP A 107 15.98 9.76 -7.37
CA ASP A 107 16.33 11.15 -7.66
C ASP A 107 15.11 11.97 -8.14
N LEU A 108 14.02 11.31 -8.53
CA LEU A 108 12.82 12.00 -9.00
C LEU A 108 12.11 12.75 -7.87
N ASP A 109 11.74 14.00 -8.13
CA ASP A 109 10.82 14.74 -7.27
C ASP A 109 9.39 14.17 -7.35
N ALA A 110 8.48 14.68 -6.53
CA ALA A 110 7.09 14.21 -6.50
C ALA A 110 6.35 14.40 -7.85
N PHE A 111 6.78 15.36 -8.68
CA PHE A 111 6.21 15.57 -10.01
C PHE A 111 6.72 14.51 -10.98
N GLY A 112 8.03 14.26 -11.00
CA GLY A 112 8.67 13.23 -11.82
C GLY A 112 8.12 11.83 -11.54
N ARG A 113 7.93 11.49 -10.26
CA ARG A 113 7.27 10.21 -9.88
C ARG A 113 5.83 10.14 -10.37
N GLY A 114 5.10 11.25 -10.35
CA GLY A 114 3.74 11.31 -10.91
C GLY A 114 3.69 11.12 -12.43
N VAL A 115 4.65 11.70 -13.16
CA VAL A 115 4.81 11.52 -14.61
C VAL A 115 5.18 10.07 -14.94
N ALA A 116 6.11 9.47 -14.19
CA ALA A 116 6.50 8.07 -14.36
C ALA A 116 5.32 7.11 -14.09
N ALA A 117 4.54 7.35 -13.03
CA ALA A 117 3.32 6.60 -12.75
C ALA A 117 2.26 6.75 -13.84
N ALA A 118 2.07 7.97 -14.37
CA ALA A 118 1.16 8.20 -15.50
C ALA A 118 1.62 7.45 -16.75
N ARG A 119 2.92 7.44 -17.05
CA ARG A 119 3.50 6.68 -18.17
C ARG A 119 3.27 5.18 -18.00
N GLN A 120 3.56 4.62 -16.83
CA GLN A 120 3.33 3.20 -16.53
C GLN A 120 1.86 2.80 -16.72
N PHE A 121 0.92 3.62 -16.23
CA PHE A 121 -0.51 3.38 -16.44
C PHE A 121 -0.89 3.50 -17.93
N LEU A 122 -0.38 4.50 -18.63
CA LEU A 122 -0.65 4.71 -20.05
C LEU A 122 -0.12 3.57 -20.91
N ASP A 123 1.07 3.06 -20.63
CA ASP A 123 1.67 1.96 -21.40
C ASP A 123 0.91 0.64 -21.16
N ARG A 124 0.34 0.46 -19.95
CA ARG A 124 -0.47 -0.71 -19.58
C ARG A 124 -1.90 -0.66 -20.13
N GLU A 125 -2.57 0.49 -20.03
CA GLU A 125 -4.01 0.64 -20.31
C GLU A 125 -4.29 1.32 -21.66
N GLY A 126 -3.28 1.92 -22.29
CA GLY A 126 -3.43 2.70 -23.52
C GLY A 126 -4.15 4.05 -23.35
N HIS A 127 -4.59 4.39 -22.13
CA HIS A 127 -5.31 5.62 -21.82
C HIS A 127 -4.97 6.17 -20.43
N LEU A 128 -5.33 7.45 -20.16
CA LEU A 128 -5.15 8.11 -18.85
C LEU A 128 -6.47 8.40 -18.12
N ALA A 129 -7.52 7.59 -18.36
CA ALA A 129 -8.78 7.64 -17.62
C ALA A 129 -8.64 6.98 -16.23
N VAL A 130 -7.82 7.58 -15.37
CA VAL A 130 -7.43 6.99 -14.08
C VAL A 130 -8.53 7.21 -13.02
N PRO A 131 -9.05 6.16 -12.36
CA PRO A 131 -9.97 6.30 -11.22
C PRO A 131 -9.34 7.11 -10.08
N ARG A 132 -10.14 7.92 -9.37
CA ARG A 132 -9.60 8.83 -8.33
C ARG A 132 -8.80 8.12 -7.23
N GLN A 133 -9.20 6.92 -6.86
CA GLN A 133 -8.54 6.12 -5.81
C GLN A 133 -7.39 5.26 -6.33
N HIS A 134 -7.12 5.28 -7.64
CA HIS A 134 -6.08 4.46 -8.27
C HIS A 134 -4.69 4.82 -7.77
N GLN A 135 -3.87 3.80 -7.54
CA GLN A 135 -2.49 3.90 -7.12
C GLN A 135 -1.62 3.10 -8.09
N GLU A 136 -0.45 3.65 -8.40
CA GLU A 136 0.59 2.97 -9.15
C GLU A 136 1.78 2.72 -8.22
N ILE A 137 2.46 1.60 -8.43
CA ILE A 137 3.66 1.24 -7.69
C ILE A 137 4.82 1.30 -8.68
N LEU A 138 5.79 2.16 -8.38
CA LEU A 138 7.01 2.31 -9.16
C LEU A 138 8.13 1.50 -8.50
N HIS A 139 8.80 0.68 -9.30
CA HIS A 139 9.98 -0.07 -8.88
C HIS A 139 11.24 0.62 -9.41
N PRO A 140 12.31 0.78 -8.61
CA PRO A 140 13.56 1.35 -9.11
C PRO A 140 14.26 0.38 -10.08
N ALA A 141 14.92 0.94 -11.08
CA ALA A 141 15.78 0.22 -12.02
C ALA A 141 17.21 0.74 -12.00
N GLU A 142 18.14 -0.13 -12.38
CA GLU A 142 19.47 0.25 -12.81
C GLU A 142 19.41 1.08 -14.13
N PRO A 143 20.49 1.79 -14.51
CA PRO A 143 20.53 2.58 -15.74
C PRO A 143 20.26 1.80 -17.03
N ASP A 144 20.43 0.47 -17.00
CA ASP A 144 20.15 -0.44 -18.11
C ASP A 144 18.68 -0.93 -18.15
N GLY A 145 17.84 -0.47 -17.21
CA GLY A 145 16.43 -0.84 -17.10
C GLY A 145 16.19 -2.14 -16.34
N THR A 146 17.23 -2.77 -15.76
CA THR A 146 17.05 -3.96 -14.93
C THR A 146 16.49 -3.59 -13.54
N PRO A 147 15.49 -4.32 -13.01
CA PRO A 147 14.94 -4.03 -11.69
C PRO A 147 15.99 -4.20 -10.58
N VAL A 148 16.04 -3.26 -9.63
CA VAL A 148 16.89 -3.40 -8.44
C VAL A 148 16.24 -4.42 -7.49
N GLU A 149 16.86 -5.59 -7.30
CA GLU A 149 16.30 -6.71 -6.52
C GLU A 149 15.84 -6.33 -5.10
N ASN A 150 16.52 -5.38 -4.45
CA ASN A 150 16.20 -4.90 -3.09
C ASN A 150 15.72 -3.43 -3.06
N GLY A 151 15.33 -2.89 -4.20
CA GLY A 151 14.89 -1.51 -4.30
C GLY A 151 13.53 -1.27 -3.64
N ALA A 152 13.45 -0.27 -2.75
CA ALA A 152 12.18 0.06 -2.10
C ALA A 152 11.18 0.63 -3.13
N PRO A 153 10.02 -0.02 -3.34
CA PRO A 153 9.04 0.48 -4.29
C PRO A 153 8.37 1.76 -3.76
N VAL A 154 8.02 2.65 -4.68
CA VAL A 154 7.37 3.92 -4.37
C VAL A 154 5.93 3.89 -4.84
N THR A 155 5.00 4.05 -3.89
CA THR A 155 3.56 4.15 -4.21
C THR A 155 3.17 5.59 -4.56
N VAL A 156 2.54 5.76 -5.72
CA VAL A 156 2.02 7.03 -6.22
C VAL A 156 0.50 6.95 -6.34
N ARG A 157 -0.23 7.84 -5.65
CA ARG A 157 -1.70 7.96 -5.78
C ARG A 157 -2.06 8.68 -7.09
N LEU A 158 -1.92 7.99 -8.22
CA LEU A 158 -2.00 8.58 -9.56
C LEU A 158 -3.31 9.33 -9.83
N GLY A 159 -4.46 8.77 -9.43
CA GLY A 159 -5.77 9.42 -9.64
C GLY A 159 -5.91 10.75 -8.90
N VAL A 160 -5.41 10.80 -7.66
CA VAL A 160 -5.36 12.04 -6.86
C VAL A 160 -4.36 13.03 -7.46
N TRP A 161 -3.19 12.54 -7.88
CA TRP A 161 -2.13 13.36 -8.46
C TRP A 161 -2.61 14.04 -9.75
N LEU A 162 -3.19 13.32 -10.72
CA LEU A 162 -3.72 13.90 -11.95
C LEU A 162 -4.79 14.96 -11.67
N THR A 163 -5.70 14.70 -10.72
CA THR A 163 -6.72 15.69 -10.31
C THR A 163 -6.07 16.96 -9.76
N ASN A 164 -5.05 16.82 -8.91
CA ASN A 164 -4.33 17.94 -8.32
C ASN A 164 -3.55 18.74 -9.37
N GLN A 165 -2.92 18.07 -10.33
CA GLN A 165 -2.18 18.72 -11.42
C GLN A 165 -3.13 19.53 -12.31
N LYS A 166 -4.31 18.98 -12.64
CA LYS A 166 -5.34 19.69 -13.40
C LYS A 166 -5.86 20.92 -12.65
N ALA A 167 -6.11 20.79 -11.35
CA ALA A 167 -6.58 21.90 -10.50
C ALA A 167 -5.53 23.02 -10.36
N ARG A 168 -4.24 22.65 -10.31
CA ARG A 168 -3.12 23.60 -10.17
C ARG A 168 -2.46 23.98 -11.49
N ARG A 169 -3.14 23.76 -12.64
CA ARG A 169 -2.61 24.01 -14.00
C ARG A 169 -1.98 25.41 -14.14
N ALA A 170 -2.61 26.43 -13.56
CA ALA A 170 -2.16 27.81 -13.63
C ALA A 170 -0.78 28.05 -12.98
N GLY A 171 -0.42 27.25 -11.97
CA GLY A 171 0.87 27.32 -11.27
C GLY A 171 1.95 26.38 -11.81
N LEU A 172 1.69 25.64 -12.89
CA LEU A 172 2.68 24.77 -13.51
C LEU A 172 3.66 25.57 -14.36
N THR A 173 4.95 25.25 -14.24
CA THR A 173 5.96 25.74 -15.17
C THR A 173 5.71 25.23 -16.58
N VAL A 174 6.28 25.89 -17.59
CA VAL A 174 6.10 25.52 -18.99
C VAL A 174 6.59 24.10 -19.26
N GLU A 175 7.72 23.72 -18.67
CA GLU A 175 8.33 22.40 -18.83
C GLU A 175 7.44 21.29 -18.24
N ARG A 176 6.89 21.52 -17.04
CA ARG A 176 5.97 20.55 -16.39
C ARG A 176 4.67 20.42 -17.16
N ARG A 177 4.16 21.52 -17.73
CA ARG A 177 2.97 21.49 -18.59
C ARG A 177 3.25 20.72 -19.89
N GLN A 178 4.40 20.94 -20.51
CA GLN A 178 4.81 20.20 -21.71
C GLN A 178 4.97 18.71 -21.44
N ALA A 179 5.57 18.33 -20.29
CA ALA A 179 5.70 16.93 -19.90
C ALA A 179 4.33 16.23 -19.79
N LEU A 180 3.31 16.91 -19.25
CA LEU A 180 1.95 16.40 -19.18
C LEU A 180 1.27 16.36 -20.56
N ALA A 181 1.52 17.35 -21.42
CA ALA A 181 1.01 17.35 -22.79
C ALA A 181 1.58 16.19 -23.62
N ASN A 182 2.86 15.86 -23.43
CA ASN A 182 3.54 14.73 -24.08
C ASN A 182 3.00 13.37 -23.65
N LEU A 183 2.26 13.30 -22.53
CA LEU A 183 1.50 12.11 -22.10
C LEU A 183 0.12 12.01 -22.78
N GLY A 184 -0.25 12.97 -23.63
CA GLY A 184 -1.55 13.00 -24.30
C GLY A 184 -2.69 13.63 -23.48
N LEU A 185 -2.37 14.36 -22.40
CA LEU A 185 -3.38 15.05 -21.61
C LEU A 185 -3.82 16.35 -22.30
N GLU A 186 -4.99 16.33 -22.94
CA GLU A 186 -5.52 17.48 -23.70
C GLU A 186 -5.61 18.78 -22.88
N TRP A 187 -5.93 18.68 -21.59
CA TRP A 187 -5.99 19.86 -20.72
C TRP A 187 -4.63 20.45 -20.38
N ALA A 188 -3.53 19.76 -20.69
CA ALA A 188 -2.17 20.25 -20.50
C ALA A 188 -1.59 20.89 -21.77
N LYS A 189 -2.23 20.70 -22.93
CA LYS A 189 -1.89 21.41 -24.17
C LYS A 189 -2.24 22.90 -24.09
#